data_AF-A0A134A6I1-F1
#
_entry.id   AF-A0A134A6I1-F1
#
_cell.length_a   1.000
_cell.length_b   1.000
_cell.length_c   1.000
_cell.angle_alpha   90.00
_cell.angle_beta   90.00
_cell.angle_gamma   90.00
#
_symmetry.space_group_name_H-M   'P 1'
#
loop_
_entity.id
_entity.type
_entity.pdbx_description
1 polymer ?
#
loop_
_entity_poly.entity_id
_entity_poly.type
_entity_poly.pdbx_seq_one_letter_code
_entity_poly.pdbx_strand_id
1 'polypeptide(L)' 'MSKRTLKVSYGKSGAGYLNTKLSIPKTILEDMGVSQEEREVELEYNQDKKEIIIRKVK' A
#
# COMPACT_ATOMS: atom_id res chain seq x y z
N MET A 1 -4.12 -18.63 -1.43
CA MET A 1 -3.19 -17.63 -2.00
C MET A 1 -3.86 -17.01 -3.22
N SER A 2 -4.36 -15.77 -3.10
CA SER A 2 -4.91 -15.03 -4.25
C SER A 2 -3.82 -14.09 -4.77
N LYS A 3 -3.57 -14.09 -6.07
CA LYS A 3 -2.63 -13.19 -6.75
C LYS A 3 -3.41 -12.30 -7.69
N ARG A 4 -3.16 -10.99 -7.62
CA ARG A 4 -3.77 -10.01 -8.52
C ARG A 4 -2.75 -8.96 -8.93
N THR A 5 -2.83 -8.50 -10.17
CA THR A 5 -1.98 -7.42 -10.68
C THR A 5 -2.65 -6.08 -10.37
N LEU A 6 -1.88 -5.14 -9.82
CA LEU A 6 -2.33 -3.79 -9.51
C LEU A 6 -1.58 -2.75 -10.31
N LYS A 7 -2.25 -1.63 -10.56
CA LYS A 7 -1.67 -0.45 -11.19
C LYS A 7 -1.34 0.57 -10.11
N VAL A 8 -0.16 1.15 -10.20
CA VAL A 8 0.23 2.30 -9.39
C VAL A 8 -0.34 3.54 -10.06
N SER A 9 -1.02 4.37 -9.28
CA SER A 9 -1.50 5.67 -9.73
C SER A 9 -0.40 6.71 -9.54
N TYR A 10 -0.20 7.55 -10.57
CA TYR A 10 0.70 8.69 -10.53
C TYR A 10 -0.14 9.96 -10.61
N GLY A 11 0.00 10.84 -9.64
CA GLY A 11 -0.62 12.16 -9.62
C GLY A 11 0.45 13.25 -9.64
N LYS A 12 0.03 14.48 -9.93
CA LYS A 12 0.82 15.69 -9.63
C LYS A 12 0.15 16.42 -8.48
N SER A 13 0.93 16.85 -7.50
CA SER A 13 0.46 17.74 -6.45
C SER A 13 0.25 19.15 -7.00
N GLY A 14 -0.49 20.00 -6.26
CA GLY A 14 -0.70 21.41 -6.64
C GLY A 14 0.60 22.22 -6.73
N ALA A 15 1.69 21.74 -6.11
CA ALA A 15 3.03 22.33 -6.21
C ALA A 15 3.92 21.68 -7.28
N GLY A 16 3.37 20.79 -8.11
CA GLY A 16 4.08 20.16 -9.24
C GLY A 16 4.84 18.87 -8.93
N TYR A 17 4.83 18.39 -7.70
CA TYR A 17 5.51 17.14 -7.33
C TYR A 17 4.75 15.92 -7.83
N LEU A 18 5.46 14.89 -8.31
CA LEU A 18 4.86 13.62 -8.71
C LEU A 18 4.63 12.75 -7.46
N ASN A 19 3.38 12.38 -7.19
CA ASN A 19 3.01 11.49 -6.11
C ASN A 19 2.56 10.13 -6.63
N THR A 20 2.96 9.05 -5.95
CA THR A 20 2.59 7.67 -6.29
C THR A 20 1.68 7.07 -5.23
N LYS A 21 0.62 6.37 -5.65
CA LYS A 21 -0.29 5.67 -4.74
C LYS A 21 -0.60 4.27 -5.27
N LEU A 22 -0.55 3.27 -4.39
CA LEU A 22 -1.05 1.92 -4.67
C LEU A 22 -2.39 1.72 -3.97
N SER A 23 -3.41 1.29 -4.72
CA SER A 23 -4.73 1.01 -4.19
C SER A 23 -4.89 -0.47 -3.84
N ILE A 24 -4.83 -0.78 -2.54
CA ILE A 24 -5.10 -2.11 -1.99
C ILE A 24 -6.62 -2.26 -1.77
N PRO A 25 -7.23 -3.44 -1.99
CA PRO A 25 -8.64 -3.66 -1.70
C PRO A 25 -8.95 -3.33 -0.25
N LYS A 26 -10.08 -2.67 -0.06
CA LYS A 26 -10.65 -2.46 1.25
C LYS A 26 -10.81 -3.79 2.01
N THR A 27 -11.30 -4.85 1.36
CA THR A 27 -11.49 -6.16 2.00
C THR A 27 -10.20 -6.78 2.53
N ILE A 28 -9.05 -6.56 1.88
CA ILE A 28 -7.74 -7.04 2.37
C ILE A 28 -7.29 -6.20 3.57
N LEU A 29 -7.46 -4.88 3.50
CA LEU A 29 -7.11 -4.00 4.62
C LEU A 29 -7.99 -4.26 5.85
N GLU A 30 -9.29 -4.49 5.66
CA GLU A 30 -10.22 -4.87 6.72
C GLU A 30 -9.85 -6.22 7.36
N ASP A 31 -9.49 -7.22 6.55
CA ASP A 31 -9.00 -8.52 7.03
C ASP A 31 -7.69 -8.38 7.82
N MET A 32 -6.82 -7.44 7.43
CA MET A 32 -5.63 -7.07 8.21
C MET A 32 -5.95 -6.27 9.48
N GLY A 33 -7.20 -5.84 9.68
CA GLY A 33 -7.62 -5.01 10.81
C GLY A 33 -7.21 -3.54 10.69
N VAL A 34 -6.97 -3.04 9.48
CA VAL A 34 -6.66 -1.64 9.18
C VAL A 34 -7.97 -0.89 8.90
N SER A 35 -8.25 0.15 9.70
CA SER A 35 -9.48 0.95 9.59
C SER A 35 -9.19 2.42 9.25
N GLN A 36 -10.20 3.28 9.27
CA GLN A 36 -9.98 4.72 9.08
C GLN A 36 -9.29 5.35 10.29
N GLU A 37 -9.55 4.79 11.47
CA GLU A 37 -8.97 5.17 12.75
C GLU A 37 -7.57 4.56 12.91
N GLU A 38 -7.41 3.27 12.60
CA GLU A 38 -6.14 2.54 12.65
C GLU A 38 -5.60 2.31 11.23
N ARG A 39 -5.11 3.38 10.60
CA ARG A 39 -4.69 3.40 9.19
C ARG A 39 -3.20 3.17 8.95
N GLU A 40 -2.45 2.82 9.99
CA GLU A 40 -1.01 2.65 9.92
C GLU A 40 -0.62 1.22 9.54
N VAL A 41 0.36 1.09 8.65
CA VAL A 41 0.93 -0.18 8.21
C VAL A 41 2.45 -0.05 8.14
N GLU A 42 3.14 -1.14 8.45
CA GLU A 42 4.58 -1.25 8.22
C GLU A 42 4.82 -1.68 6.77
N LEU A 43 5.75 -1.01 6.09
CA LEU A 43 6.21 -1.39 4.77
C LEU A 43 7.69 -1.75 4.85
N GLU A 44 8.00 -2.99 4.48
CA GLU A 44 9.37 -3.47 4.32
C GLU A 44 9.66 -3.66 2.84
N TYR A 45 10.79 -3.15 2.36
CA TYR A 45 11.23 -3.34 0.98
C TYR A 45 12.43 -4.29 0.92
N ASN A 46 12.23 -5.46 0.32
CA ASN A 46 13.30 -6.39 0.02
C ASN A 46 13.98 -5.97 -1.30
N GLN A 47 15.20 -5.42 -1.19
CA GLN A 47 15.93 -4.90 -2.35
C GLN A 47 16.39 -5.99 -3.32
N ASP A 48 16.64 -7.21 -2.85
CA ASP A 48 17.13 -8.31 -3.69
C ASP A 48 16.01 -8.87 -4.57
N LYS A 49 14.85 -9.10 -3.96
CA LYS A 49 13.67 -9.67 -4.63
C LYS A 49 12.79 -8.62 -5.31
N LYS A 50 13.02 -7.34 -5.03
CA LYS A 50 12.17 -6.22 -5.48
C LYS A 50 10.72 -6.36 -5.01
N GLU A 51 10.55 -6.82 -3.78
CA GLU A 51 9.24 -7.07 -3.16
C GLU A 51 8.97 -6.09 -2.03
N ILE A 52 7.73 -5.63 -1.91
CA ILE A 52 7.25 -4.94 -0.72
C ILE A 52 6.43 -5.92 0.13
N ILE A 53 6.65 -5.91 1.43
CA ILE A 53 5.86 -6.65 2.41
C ILE A 53 5.15 -5.62 3.27
N ILE A 54 3.82 -5.75 3.38
CA ILE A 54 2.97 -4.84 4.16
C ILE A 54 2.40 -5.60 5.35
N ARG A 55 2.53 -5.07 6.56
CA ARG A 55 2.04 -5.66 7.81
C ARG A 55 1.24 -4.62 8.62
N LYS A 56 0.29 -5.06 9.44
CA LYS A 56 -0.39 -4.15 10.41
C LYS A 56 0.63 -3.73 11.48
N VAL A 57 0.65 -2.44 11.83
CA VAL A 57 1.42 -1.94 12.98
C VAL A 57 0.83 -2.52 14.26
N LYS A 58 1.68 -3.06 15.13
CA LYS A 58 1.27 -3.67 16.41
C LYS A 58 0.74 -2.65 17.40
#